data_AF-A0A537WBX0-F1
#
_entry.id   AF-A0A537WBX0-F1
#
_cell.length_a   1.000
_cell.length_b   1.000
_cell.length_c   1.000
_cell.angle_alpha   90.00
_cell.angle_beta   90.00
_cell.angle_gamma   90.00
#
_symmetry.space_group_name_H-M   'P 1'
#
loop_
_entity.id
_entity.type
_entity.pdbx_description
1 polymer ?
#
loop_
_entity_poly.entity_id
_entity_poly.type
_entity_poly.pdbx_seq_one_letter_code
_entity_poly.pdbx_strand_id
1 'polypeptide(L)'
;MIRGATPVRHLPGTADEIRARVSAVLEAYEFTRDNVLRAGVAPNDLKELCFRHLAGAGAARDLAGRSERERVALDWTDAIAYDSDRADDALWSRLHALFNEAELVDLGCAIGFELGYQHWRRTIGLAPRDG
;
A
#
# COMPACT_ATOMS: atom_id res chain seq x y z
N MET A 1 6.21 5.71 28.77
CA MET A 1 6.02 6.33 27.44
C MET A 1 7.32 6.98 27.01
N ILE A 2 8.12 6.30 26.19
CA ILE A 2 9.31 6.92 25.59
C ILE A 2 8.80 7.76 24.42
N ARG A 3 8.93 9.08 24.51
CA ARG A 3 8.71 10.00 23.39
C ARG A 3 9.63 9.54 22.24
N GLY A 4 9.04 8.98 21.18
CA GLY A 4 9.79 8.52 20.01
C GLY A 4 10.61 9.67 19.43
N ALA A 5 11.91 9.42 19.23
CA ALA A 5 12.80 10.37 18.59
C ALA A 5 12.19 10.82 17.24
N THR A 6 12.28 12.12 16.95
CA THR A 6 11.90 12.63 15.62
C THR A 6 12.67 11.85 14.56
N PRO A 7 11.99 11.22 13.57
CA PRO A 7 12.69 10.44 12.56
C PRO A 7 13.72 11.32 11.85
N VAL A 8 14.96 10.84 11.82
CA VAL A 8 16.08 11.57 11.22
C VAL A 8 15.84 11.69 9.72
N ARG A 9 15.83 12.92 9.21
CA ARG A 9 15.76 13.19 7.77
C ARG A 9 17.11 12.89 7.14
N HIS A 10 17.18 11.84 6.33
CA HIS A 10 18.43 11.46 5.64
C HIS A 10 18.61 12.17 4.30
N LEU A 11 17.51 12.59 3.67
CA LEU A 11 17.51 13.33 2.41
C LEU A 11 16.60 14.57 2.56
N PRO A 12 17.04 15.78 2.19
CA PRO A 12 16.21 16.98 2.30
C PRO A 12 15.13 17.03 1.20
N GLY A 13 13.96 17.56 1.54
CA GLY A 13 12.84 17.75 0.61
C GLY A 13 11.68 16.78 0.78
N THR A 14 10.67 16.93 -0.08
CA THR A 14 9.53 16.02 -0.21
C THR A 14 9.92 14.71 -0.91
N ALA A 15 9.04 13.71 -0.87
CA ALA A 15 9.29 12.44 -1.57
C ALA A 15 9.54 12.66 -3.07
N ASP A 16 8.77 13.55 -3.70
CA ASP A 16 8.88 13.83 -5.13
C ASP A 16 10.10 14.68 -5.46
N GLU A 17 10.45 15.67 -4.63
CA GLU A 17 11.72 16.42 -4.78
C GLU A 17 12.95 15.49 -4.68
N ILE A 18 12.88 14.47 -3.82
CA ILE A 18 13.96 13.49 -3.67
C ILE A 18 14.03 12.57 -4.90
N ARG A 19 12.89 12.09 -5.41
CA ARG A 19 12.84 11.32 -6.66
C ARG A 19 13.32 12.13 -7.86
N ALA A 20 12.98 13.42 -7.93
CA ALA A 20 13.34 14.34 -9.02
C ALA A 20 14.85 14.50 -9.22
N ARG A 21 15.68 14.13 -8.23
CA ARG A 21 17.14 14.05 -8.37
C ARG A 21 17.57 13.06 -9.44
N VAL A 22 16.73 12.09 -9.78
CA VAL A 22 16.89 11.18 -10.92
C VAL A 22 15.58 11.21 -11.72
N SER A 23 15.52 11.97 -12.81
CA SER A 23 14.27 12.21 -13.57
C SER A 23 13.53 10.92 -13.93
N ALA A 24 14.25 9.90 -14.41
CA ALA A 24 13.66 8.60 -14.75
C ALA A 24 12.97 7.90 -13.55
N VAL A 25 13.44 8.13 -12.31
CA VAL A 25 12.80 7.59 -11.10
C VAL A 25 11.49 8.34 -10.80
N LEU A 26 11.49 9.67 -10.96
CA LEU A 26 10.26 10.45 -10.81
C LEU A 26 9.23 10.04 -11.87
N GLU A 27 9.62 9.99 -13.15
CA GLU A 27 8.75 9.60 -14.26
C GLU A 27 8.12 8.22 -14.04
N ALA A 28 8.92 7.22 -13.62
CA ALA A 28 8.41 5.89 -13.31
C ALA A 28 7.43 5.88 -12.13
N TYR A 29 7.71 6.67 -11.08
CA TYR A 29 6.81 6.83 -9.95
C TYR A 29 5.49 7.48 -10.37
N GLU A 30 5.54 8.58 -11.12
CA GLU A 30 4.34 9.30 -11.56
C GLU A 30 3.48 8.44 -12.49
N PHE A 31 4.11 7.74 -13.44
CA PHE A 31 3.41 6.78 -14.28
C PHE A 31 2.70 5.71 -13.44
N THR A 32 3.37 5.13 -12.46
CA THR A 32 2.80 4.10 -11.57
C THR A 32 1.69 4.68 -10.69
N ARG A 33 1.91 5.85 -10.09
CA ARG A 33 0.95 6.57 -9.25
C ARG A 33 -0.34 6.84 -10.01
N ASP A 34 -0.22 7.36 -11.23
CA ASP A 34 -1.37 7.85 -11.97
C ASP A 34 -2.11 6.70 -12.66
N ASN A 35 -1.42 5.69 -13.18
CA ASN A 35 -2.05 4.58 -13.91
C ASN A 35 -2.43 3.37 -13.05
N VAL A 36 -1.65 3.07 -11.99
CA VAL A 36 -1.89 1.88 -11.13
C VAL A 36 -2.51 2.30 -9.81
N LEU A 37 -1.89 3.25 -9.09
CA LEU A 37 -2.36 3.58 -7.74
C LEU A 37 -3.67 4.39 -7.73
N ARG A 38 -3.93 5.20 -8.76
CA ARG A 38 -5.09 6.11 -8.82
C ARG A 38 -6.12 5.81 -9.91
N ALA A 39 -5.69 5.35 -11.09
CA ALA A 39 -6.59 5.11 -12.22
C ALA A 39 -6.69 3.64 -12.65
N GLY A 40 -6.19 2.71 -11.82
CA GLY A 40 -6.34 1.28 -12.08
C GLY A 40 -7.80 0.80 -11.95
N VAL A 41 -8.01 -0.48 -12.26
CA VAL A 41 -9.34 -1.12 -12.36
C VAL A 41 -10.02 -1.34 -11.01
N ALA A 42 -9.26 -1.74 -9.98
CA ALA A 42 -9.80 -2.00 -8.65
C ALA A 42 -10.24 -0.69 -7.96
N PRO A 43 -11.35 -0.71 -7.20
CA PRO A 43 -11.90 0.48 -6.56
C PRO A 43 -10.86 1.25 -5.72
N ASN A 44 -10.81 2.57 -5.90
CA ASN A 44 -9.83 3.44 -5.25
C ASN A 44 -9.97 3.48 -3.72
N ASP A 45 -11.20 3.40 -3.20
CA ASP A 45 -11.47 3.32 -1.77
C ASP A 45 -10.88 2.04 -1.14
N LEU A 46 -10.93 0.92 -1.87
CA LEU A 46 -10.33 -0.34 -1.45
C LEU A 46 -8.80 -0.31 -1.51
N LYS A 47 -8.21 0.25 -2.58
CA LYS A 47 -6.76 0.47 -2.64
C LYS A 47 -6.28 1.33 -1.48
N GLU A 48 -6.96 2.44 -1.26
CA GLU A 48 -6.64 3.38 -0.19
C GLU A 48 -6.81 2.74 1.20
N LEU A 49 -7.81 1.87 1.39
CA LEU A 49 -7.92 1.05 2.59
C LEU A 49 -6.64 0.20 2.81
N CYS A 50 -6.22 -0.54 1.79
CA CYS A 50 -5.02 -1.38 1.88
C CYS A 50 -3.76 -0.54 2.14
N PHE A 51 -3.63 0.62 1.49
CA PHE A 51 -2.49 1.52 1.66
C PHE A 51 -2.39 2.10 3.07
N ARG A 52 -3.51 2.49 3.68
CA ARG A 52 -3.54 2.94 5.08
C ARG A 52 -3.22 1.82 6.05
N HIS A 53 -3.66 0.60 5.74
CA HIS A 53 -3.31 -0.59 6.51
C HIS A 53 -1.78 -0.83 6.49
N LEU A 54 -1.14 -0.75 5.32
CA LEU A 54 0.33 -0.80 5.18
C LEU A 54 1.06 0.34 5.92
N ALA A 55 0.43 1.52 5.98
CA ALA A 55 1.01 2.69 6.64
C ALA A 55 1.18 2.49 8.16
N GLY A 56 0.51 1.49 8.74
CA GLY A 56 0.48 1.28 10.19
C GLY A 56 -0.40 2.32 10.90
N ALA A 57 -1.37 2.91 10.17
CA ALA A 57 -2.37 3.80 10.77
C ALA A 57 -3.22 2.99 11.75
N GLY A 58 -2.76 2.93 13.00
CA GLY A 58 -3.37 2.19 14.10
C GLY A 58 -4.70 2.78 14.55
N ALA A 59 -5.76 2.57 13.78
CA ALA A 59 -7.03 2.27 14.41
C ALA A 59 -6.99 0.79 14.77
N ALA A 60 -7.37 0.44 15.99
CA ALA A 60 -7.84 -0.90 16.29
C ALA A 60 -8.66 -1.39 15.09
N ARG A 61 -8.36 -2.60 14.62
CA ARG A 61 -9.01 -3.29 13.50
C ARG A 61 -10.53 -3.23 13.70
N ASP A 62 -11.18 -2.14 13.31
CA ASP A 62 -12.63 -2.06 13.24
C ASP A 62 -13.02 -2.80 11.97
N LEU A 63 -12.89 -4.12 12.06
CA LEU A 63 -13.37 -5.08 11.09
C LEU A 63 -14.88 -5.27 11.25
N ALA A 64 -15.46 -4.79 12.36
CA ALA A 64 -16.88 -4.94 12.65
C ALA A 64 -17.75 -4.13 11.68
N GLY A 65 -17.23 -3.00 11.17
CA GLY A 65 -17.87 -2.21 10.11
C GLY A 65 -17.50 -2.60 8.67
N ARG A 66 -16.58 -3.55 8.45
CA ARG A 66 -16.07 -3.86 7.09
C ARG A 66 -16.99 -4.81 6.34
N SER A 67 -17.03 -4.66 5.03
CA SER A 67 -17.56 -5.68 4.12
C SER A 67 -16.63 -6.90 4.04
N GLU A 68 -17.12 -8.02 3.54
CA GLU A 68 -16.28 -9.20 3.32
C GLU A 68 -15.18 -8.94 2.30
N ARG A 69 -15.50 -8.20 1.24
CA ARG A 69 -14.56 -7.77 0.20
C ARG A 69 -13.38 -6.98 0.77
N GLU A 70 -13.66 -6.04 1.67
CA GLU A 70 -12.62 -5.28 2.38
C GLU A 70 -11.78 -6.17 3.30
N ARG A 71 -12.41 -7.08 4.06
CA ARG A 71 -11.67 -8.01 4.93
C ARG A 71 -10.72 -8.90 4.14
N VAL A 72 -11.17 -9.46 3.03
CA VAL A 72 -10.35 -10.31 2.16
C VAL A 72 -9.21 -9.52 1.54
N ALA A 73 -9.45 -8.28 1.10
CA ALA A 73 -8.38 -7.42 0.59
C ALA A 73 -7.32 -7.10 1.67
N LEU A 74 -7.72 -6.89 2.92
CA LEU A 74 -6.81 -6.68 4.04
C LEU A 74 -6.04 -7.97 4.42
N ASP A 75 -6.70 -9.13 4.42
CA ASP A 75 -6.04 -10.43 4.61
C ASP A 75 -4.96 -10.66 3.55
N TRP A 76 -5.27 -10.34 2.28
CA TRP A 76 -4.32 -10.45 1.17
C TRP A 76 -3.21 -9.40 1.23
N THR A 77 -3.51 -8.19 1.69
CA THR A 77 -2.50 -7.14 1.98
C THR A 77 -1.51 -7.63 3.03
N ASP A 78 -1.98 -8.26 4.11
CA ASP A 78 -1.12 -8.85 5.15
C ASP A 78 -0.25 -9.98 4.57
N ALA A 79 -0.80 -10.82 3.69
CA ALA A 79 -0.03 -11.89 3.03
C ALA A 79 1.08 -11.32 2.15
N ILE A 80 0.78 -10.33 1.30
CA ILE A 80 1.78 -9.66 0.45
C ILE A 80 2.87 -8.98 1.28
N ALA A 81 2.50 -8.35 2.40
CA ALA A 81 3.44 -7.53 3.18
C ALA A 81 4.33 -8.32 4.13
N TYR A 82 3.84 -9.43 4.70
CA TYR A 82 4.50 -10.08 5.84
C TYR A 82 4.77 -11.57 5.67
N ASP A 83 3.91 -12.29 4.94
CA ASP A 83 4.01 -13.74 4.81
C ASP A 83 3.21 -14.23 3.59
N SER A 84 3.92 -14.45 2.48
CA SER A 84 3.30 -14.86 1.22
C SER A 84 2.66 -16.24 1.28
N ASP A 85 3.07 -17.10 2.21
CA ASP A 85 2.51 -18.46 2.34
C ASP A 85 1.06 -18.43 2.87
N ARG A 86 0.62 -17.30 3.45
CA ARG A 86 -0.78 -17.06 3.81
C ARG A 86 -1.71 -16.85 2.60
N ALA A 87 -1.16 -16.66 1.40
CA ALA A 87 -1.93 -16.66 0.16
C ALA A 87 -2.20 -18.11 -0.30
N ASP A 88 -2.82 -18.88 0.59
CA ASP A 88 -3.19 -20.28 0.37
C ASP A 88 -4.46 -20.43 -0.48
N ASP A 89 -4.83 -21.68 -0.79
CA ASP A 89 -6.01 -22.00 -1.60
C ASP A 89 -7.31 -21.45 -0.99
N ALA A 90 -7.39 -21.36 0.34
CA ALA A 90 -8.56 -20.85 1.02
C ALA A 90 -8.69 -19.33 0.84
N LEU A 91 -7.58 -18.58 0.93
CA LEU A 91 -7.58 -17.15 0.63
C LEU A 91 -7.84 -16.90 -0.85
N TRP A 92 -7.23 -17.65 -1.76
CA TRP A 92 -7.47 -17.53 -3.20
C TRP A 92 -8.92 -17.83 -3.58
N SER A 93 -9.56 -18.82 -2.96
CA SER A 93 -10.98 -19.11 -3.16
C SER A 93 -11.87 -17.92 -2.77
N ARG A 94 -11.60 -17.29 -1.62
CA ARG A 94 -12.30 -16.07 -1.18
C ARG A 94 -12.05 -14.88 -2.11
N LEU A 95 -10.82 -14.73 -2.60
CA LEU A 95 -10.45 -13.69 -3.56
C LEU A 95 -11.23 -13.84 -4.87
N HIS A 96 -11.23 -15.03 -5.47
CA HIS A 96 -11.99 -15.30 -6.70
C HIS A 96 -13.50 -15.18 -6.55
N ALA A 97 -14.05 -15.38 -5.35
CA ALA A 97 -15.47 -15.17 -5.08
C ALA A 97 -15.89 -13.69 -5.05
N LEU A 98 -14.95 -12.77 -4.79
CA LEU A 98 -15.24 -11.35 -4.51
C LEU A 98 -14.62 -10.38 -5.53
N PHE A 99 -13.68 -10.85 -6.35
CA PHE A 99 -12.92 -10.05 -7.30
C PHE A 99 -12.83 -10.76 -8.64
N ASN A 100 -12.85 -9.97 -9.72
CA ASN A 100 -12.45 -10.50 -11.03
C ASN A 100 -10.91 -10.48 -11.17
N GLU A 101 -10.39 -11.19 -12.18
CA GLU A 101 -8.95 -11.31 -12.40
C GLU A 101 -8.25 -9.96 -12.62
N ALA A 102 -8.89 -9.03 -13.34
CA ALA A 102 -8.31 -7.70 -13.59
C ALA A 102 -8.18 -6.89 -12.29
N GLU A 103 -9.17 -6.96 -11.40
CA GLU A 103 -9.11 -6.33 -10.08
C GLU A 103 -8.04 -6.98 -9.19
N LEU A 104 -7.89 -8.30 -9.23
CA LEU A 104 -6.85 -9.01 -8.47
C LEU A 104 -5.45 -8.57 -8.92
N VAL A 105 -5.19 -8.57 -10.24
CA VAL A 105 -3.90 -8.13 -10.79
C VAL A 105 -3.60 -6.69 -10.39
N ASP A 106 -4.56 -5.78 -10.60
CA ASP A 106 -4.38 -4.37 -10.30
C ASP A 106 -4.20 -4.10 -8.79
N LEU A 107 -5.06 -4.67 -7.94
CA LEU A 107 -4.96 -4.49 -6.48
C LEU A 107 -3.65 -5.07 -5.93
N GLY A 108 -3.24 -6.27 -6.37
CA GLY A 108 -1.99 -6.88 -5.94
C GLY A 108 -0.76 -6.05 -6.33
N CYS A 109 -0.70 -5.58 -7.57
CA CYS A 109 0.36 -4.68 -8.03
C CYS A 109 0.35 -3.35 -7.26
N ALA A 110 -0.82 -2.76 -7.05
CA ALA A 110 -0.96 -1.51 -6.32
C ALA A 110 -0.44 -1.64 -4.87
N ILE A 111 -0.79 -2.73 -4.17
CA ILE A 111 -0.30 -3.04 -2.82
C ILE A 111 1.23 -3.17 -2.82
N GLY A 112 1.81 -3.94 -3.75
CA GLY A 112 3.26 -4.15 -3.83
C GLY A 112 4.04 -2.86 -4.10
N PHE A 113 3.59 -2.04 -5.05
CA PHE A 113 4.23 -0.74 -5.35
C PHE A 113 4.16 0.19 -4.15
N GLU A 114 2.98 0.33 -3.54
CA GLU A 114 2.79 1.19 -2.40
C GLU A 114 3.63 0.73 -1.20
N LEU A 115 3.69 -0.56 -0.90
CA LEU A 115 4.51 -1.13 0.17
C LEU A 115 5.98 -0.68 0.05
N GLY A 116 6.57 -0.86 -1.14
CA GLY A 116 7.93 -0.44 -1.43
C GLY A 116 8.14 1.05 -1.24
N TYR A 117 7.22 1.88 -1.74
CA TYR A 117 7.30 3.33 -1.59
C TYR A 117 7.19 3.77 -0.13
N GLN A 118 6.26 3.22 0.65
CA GLN A 118 6.11 3.56 2.06
C GLN A 118 7.31 3.12 2.90
N HIS A 119 7.90 1.96 2.61
CA HIS A 119 9.09 1.48 3.29
C HIS A 119 10.29 2.35 2.99
N TRP A 120 10.55 2.65 1.72
CA TRP A 120 11.62 3.58 1.33
C TRP A 120 11.45 4.95 1.99
N ARG A 121 10.24 5.53 1.97
CA ARG A 121 9.95 6.81 2.64
C ARG A 121 10.35 6.78 4.12
N ARG A 122 10.02 5.70 4.84
CA ARG A 122 10.39 5.55 6.25
C ARG A 122 11.90 5.48 6.46
N THR A 123 12.65 4.79 5.59
CA THR A 123 14.11 4.68 5.73
C THR A 123 14.85 6.01 5.56
N ILE A 124 14.22 7.01 4.92
CA ILE A 124 14.77 8.37 4.74
C ILE A 124 14.14 9.41 5.67
N GLY A 125 13.29 8.98 6.60
CA GLY A 125 12.67 9.82 7.63
C GLY A 125 11.40 10.58 7.19
N LEU A 126 10.77 10.21 6.06
CA LEU A 126 9.45 10.71 5.66
C LEU A 126 8.33 9.89 6.32
N ALA A 127 7.17 10.53 6.49
CA ALA A 127 5.92 9.79 6.73
C ALA A 127 5.69 8.78 5.61
N PRO A 128 5.07 7.62 5.86
CA PRO A 128 4.86 6.59 4.83
C PRO A 128 3.93 7.02 3.70
N ARG A 129 2.91 7.84 4.01
CA ARG A 129 2.01 8.45 3.03
C ARG A 129 1.87 9.94 3.30
N ASP A 130 1.48 10.67 2.27
CA ASP A 130 1.03 12.05 2.40
C ASP A 130 -0.42 12.03 2.92
N GLY A 131 -0.74 12.96 3.82
CA GLY A 131 -2.06 13.05 4.47
C GLY A 131 -3.11 13.71 3.60
#